data_AF-A0A382QCL9-F1
#
_entry.id   AF-A0A382QCL9-F1
#
_cell.length_a   1.000
_cell.length_b   1.000
_cell.length_c   1.000
_cell.angle_alpha   90.00
_cell.angle_beta   90.00
_cell.angle_gamma   90.00
#
_symmetry.space_group_name_H-M   'P 1'
#
loop_
_entity.id
_entity.type
_entity.pdbx_description
1 polymer ?
#
loop_
_entity_poly.entity_id
_entity_poly.type
_entity_poly.pdbx_seq_one_letter_code
_entity_poly.pdbx_strand_id
1 'polypeptide(L)' 'MDLEELEKIDSKKMFKVYDIWPDISRESYEQEFSKPEFDDIDHIVFAGMGGSGTIGDVFSSILSKNDIHTSVV' A
#
# COMPACT_ATOMS: atom_id res chain seq x y z
N MET A 1 26.88 0.42 13.81
CA MET A 1 26.23 1.66 13.37
C MET A 1 25.54 2.25 14.57
N ASP A 2 26.01 3.41 15.02
CA ASP A 2 25.31 4.19 16.03
C ASP A 2 24.24 5.08 15.38
N LEU A 3 23.44 5.76 16.19
CA LEU A 3 22.38 6.63 15.70
C LEU A 3 22.93 7.79 14.85
N GLU A 4 24.10 8.32 15.20
CA GLU A 4 24.72 9.43 14.46
C GLU A 4 25.16 9.00 13.06
N GLU A 5 25.73 7.81 12.94
CA GLU A 5 26.13 7.21 11.67
C GLU A 5 24.90 6.86 10.81
N LEU A 6 23.85 6.31 11.43
CA LEU A 6 22.60 6.02 10.73
C LEU A 6 21.92 7.29 10.21
N GLU A 7 21.85 8.36 11.02
CA GLU A 7 21.27 9.64 10.59
C GLU A 7 22.11 10.33 9.49
N LYS A 8 23.41 10.04 9.38
CA LYS A 8 24.24 10.50 8.25
C LYS A 8 23.94 9.75 6.96
N ILE A 9 23.81 8.42 7.02
CA ILE A 9 23.55 7.55 5.86
C ILE A 9 22.11 7.74 5.38
N ASP A 10 21.15 7.63 6.29
CA ASP A 10 19.74 7.84 6.06
C ASP A 10 19.34 9.25 6.50
N SER A 11 19.88 10.24 5.78
CA SER A 11 19.61 11.67 6.01
C SER A 11 18.12 12.05 5.95
N LYS A 12 17.30 11.22 5.27
CA LYS A 12 15.85 11.38 5.18
C LYS A 12 15.08 10.61 6.26
N LYS A 13 15.78 9.87 7.12
CA LYS A 13 15.24 9.17 8.29
C LYS A 13 14.13 8.17 7.93
N MET A 14 14.27 7.44 6.81
CA MET A 14 13.40 6.32 6.48
C MET A 14 13.30 5.28 7.61
N PHE A 15 14.39 5.03 8.34
CA PHE A 15 14.36 4.09 9.48
C PHE A 15 13.28 4.45 10.50
N LYS A 16 13.02 5.75 10.74
CA LYS A 16 11.97 6.19 11.66
C LYS A 16 10.58 5.84 11.14
N VAL A 17 10.37 5.85 9.83
CA VAL A 17 9.10 5.43 9.20
C VAL A 17 8.87 3.94 9.41
N TYR A 18 9.94 3.13 9.30
CA TYR A 18 9.86 1.70 9.59
C TYR A 18 9.62 1.42 11.09
N ASP A 19 10.24 2.19 11.99
CA ASP A 19 10.02 2.06 13.43
C ASP A 19 8.55 2.30 13.83
N ILE A 20 7.89 3.28 13.21
CA ILE A 20 6.48 3.61 13.48
C ILE A 20 5.50 2.94 12.51
N TRP A 21 5.97 2.04 11.63
CA TRP A 21 5.12 1.37 10.65
C TRP A 21 3.90 0.66 11.26
N PRO A 22 3.99 -0.01 12.43
CA PRO A 22 2.82 -0.60 13.08
C PRO A 22 1.75 0.43 13.45
N ASP A 23 2.14 1.64 13.84
CA ASP A 23 1.21 2.70 14.22
C ASP A 23 0.55 3.29 12.98
N ILE A 24 1.31 3.58 11.91
CA ILE A 24 0.76 4.00 10.60
C ILE A 24 -0.26 2.97 10.08
N SER A 25 0.07 1.68 10.21
CA SER A 25 -0.80 0.59 9.78
C SER A 25 -2.09 0.53 10.59
N ARG A 26 -2.00 0.72 11.91
CA ARG A 26 -3.17 0.76 12.81
C ARG A 26 -4.06 1.94 12.49
N GLU A 27 -3.49 3.14 12.38
CA GLU A 27 -4.22 4.37 12.05
C GLU A 27 -4.95 4.23 10.70
N SER A 28 -4.28 3.67 9.68
CA SER A 28 -4.88 3.45 8.36
C SER A 28 -6.01 2.42 8.38
N TYR A 29 -5.89 1.39 9.23
CA TYR A 29 -6.92 0.34 9.37
C TYR A 29 -8.14 0.84 10.14
N GLU A 30 -7.92 1.63 11.19
CA GLU A 30 -8.96 2.21 12.03
C GLU A 30 -9.60 3.46 11.39
N GLN A 31 -9.00 4.00 10.33
CA GLN A 31 -9.53 5.14 9.61
C GLN A 31 -10.93 4.83 9.05
N GLU A 32 -11.94 5.51 9.58
CA GLU A 32 -13.27 5.50 9.00
C GLU A 32 -13.30 6.36 7.74
N PHE A 33 -13.81 5.80 6.65
CA PHE A 33 -14.10 6.52 5.42
C PHE A 33 -15.50 6.13 4.94
N SER A 34 -16.16 7.06 4.24
CA SER A 34 -17.43 6.77 3.59
C SER A 34 -17.22 5.63 2.60
N LYS A 35 -17.83 4.48 2.86
CA LYS A 35 -17.80 3.35 1.95
C LYS A 35 -18.85 3.59 0.86
N PRO A 36 -18.45 3.89 -0.39
CA PRO A 36 -19.40 3.89 -1.49
C PRO A 36 -20.00 2.49 -1.65
N GLU A 37 -21.31 2.45 -1.92
CA GLU A 37 -21.97 1.22 -2.35
C GLU A 37 -21.71 1.04 -3.85
N PHE A 38 -21.16 -0.11 -4.21
CA PHE A 38 -20.91 -0.51 -5.60
C PHE A 38 -21.57 -1.87 -5.82
N ASP A 39 -22.40 -1.95 -6.85
CA ASP A 39 -23.01 -3.20 -7.32
C ASP A 39 -22.49 -3.50 -8.74
N ASP A 40 -22.55 -4.76 -9.15
CA ASP A 40 -22.24 -5.22 -10.51
C ASP A 40 -20.84 -4.81 -11.05
N ILE A 41 -19.79 -4.99 -10.22
CA ILE A 41 -18.40 -4.73 -10.62
C ILE A 41 -17.77 -5.96 -11.27
N ASP A 42 -17.55 -5.89 -12.58
CA ASP A 42 -16.86 -6.95 -13.35
C ASP A 42 -15.37 -6.67 -13.60
N HIS A 43 -14.90 -5.42 -13.42
CA HIS A 43 -13.52 -5.02 -13.74
C HIS A 43 -12.96 -3.97 -12.78
N ILE A 44 -11.74 -4.21 -12.29
CA ILE A 44 -10.95 -3.27 -11.48
C ILE A 44 -9.64 -2.94 -12.20
N VAL A 45 -9.32 -1.65 -12.33
CA VAL A 45 -8.05 -1.16 -12.88
C VAL A 45 -7.20 -0.54 -11.78
N PHE A 46 -6.02 -1.12 -11.53
CA PHE A 46 -5.00 -0.56 -10.65
C PHE A 46 -4.02 0.26 -11.48
N ALA A 47 -3.94 1.57 -11.22
CA ALA A 47 -3.01 2.47 -11.90
C ALA A 47 -1.90 2.92 -10.93
N GLY A 48 -0.63 2.69 -11.27
CA GLY A 48 0.48 3.05 -10.40
C GLY A 48 1.85 2.72 -10.97
N MET A 49 2.89 3.44 -10.53
CA MET A 49 4.26 3.26 -10.98
C MET A 49 5.21 3.00 -9.81
N GLY A 50 6.24 2.17 -10.03
CA GLY A 50 7.17 1.81 -8.98
C GLY A 50 6.47 1.07 -7.84
N GLY A 51 6.71 1.48 -6.59
CA GLY A 51 6.14 0.80 -5.42
C GLY A 51 4.62 0.74 -5.41
N SER A 52 3.92 1.77 -5.90
CA SER A 52 2.45 1.75 -5.99
C SER A 52 1.95 0.80 -7.08
N GLY A 53 2.69 0.62 -8.17
CA GLY A 53 2.40 -0.40 -9.19
C GLY A 53 2.52 -1.82 -8.62
N THR A 54 3.58 -2.08 -7.84
CA THR A 54 3.78 -3.38 -7.17
C THR A 54 2.63 -3.75 -6.22
N ILE A 55 2.02 -2.76 -5.54
CA ILE A 55 0.81 -3.00 -4.74
C ILE A 55 -0.38 -3.44 -5.61
N GLY A 56 -0.51 -2.89 -6.82
CA GLY A 56 -1.49 -3.32 -7.81
C GLY A 56 -1.34 -4.80 -8.20
N ASP A 57 -0.10 -5.27 -8.41
CA ASP A 57 0.18 -6.68 -8.70
C ASP A 57 -0.25 -7.61 -7.56
N VAL A 58 -0.05 -7.19 -6.30
CA VAL A 58 -0.47 -7.93 -5.11
C VAL A 58 -2.00 -8.05 -5.06
N PHE A 59 -2.72 -6.94 -5.21
CA PHE A 59 -4.19 -6.97 -5.18
C PHE A 59 -4.78 -7.74 -6.37
N SER A 60 -4.22 -7.57 -7.56
CA SER A 60 -4.58 -8.37 -8.74
C SER A 60 -4.45 -9.87 -8.44
N SER A 61 -3.35 -10.28 -7.79
CA SER A 61 -3.14 -11.68 -7.40
C SER A 61 -4.14 -12.16 -6.34
N ILE A 62 -4.48 -11.34 -5.35
CA ILE A 62 -5.51 -11.66 -4.34
C ILE A 62 -6.88 -11.87 -4.99
N LEU A 63 -7.23 -11.01 -5.95
CA LEU A 63 -8.53 -11.04 -6.61
C LEU A 63 -8.64 -12.08 -7.73
N SER A 64 -7.51 -12.62 -8.21
CA SER A 64 -7.43 -13.56 -9.34
C SER A 64 -8.28 -14.84 -9.24
N LYS A 65 -8.76 -15.18 -8.04
CA LYS A 65 -9.62 -16.35 -7.80
C LYS A 65 -11.11 -16.02 -7.79
N ASN A 66 -11.48 -14.76 -8.01
CA ASN A 66 -12.86 -14.31 -8.15
C ASN A 66 -13.19 -14.08 -9.62
N ASP A 67 -14.48 -13.98 -9.94
CA ASP A 67 -14.96 -13.67 -11.30
C ASP A 67 -14.89 -12.16 -11.61
N ILE A 68 -13.82 -11.50 -11.16
CA ILE A 68 -13.57 -10.07 -11.33
C ILE A 68 -12.33 -9.92 -12.19
N HIS A 69 -12.45 -9.25 -13.34
CA HIS A 69 -11.31 -8.93 -14.17
C HIS A 69 -10.42 -7.88 -13.48
N THR A 70 -9.11 -8.02 -13.56
CA THR A 70 -8.15 -7.03 -13.05
C THR A 70 -7.17 -6.61 -14.12
N SER A 71 -6.77 -5.34 -14.11
CA SER A 71 -5.68 -4.81 -14.93
C SER A 71 -4.75 -3.96 -14.08
N VAL A 72 -3.44 -4.03 -14.34
CA VAL A 72 -2.42 -3.19 -13.70
C VAL A 72 -1.77 -2.34 -14.79
N VAL A 73 -1.80 -1.01 -14.65
CA VAL A 73 -1.33 -0.03 -15.66
C VAL A 73 -0.40 1.03 -15.09
#